data_AF-X1B4T0-F1
#
_entry.id   AF-X1B4T0-F1
#
_cell.length_a   1.000
_cell.length_b   1.000
_cell.length_c   1.000
_cell.angle_alpha   90.00
_cell.angle_beta   90.00
_cell.angle_gamma   90.00
#
_symmetry.space_group_name_H-M   'P 1'
#
loop_
_entity.id
_entity.type
_entity.pdbx_description
1 polymer ?
#
loop_
_entity_poly.entity_id
_entity_poly.type
_entity_poly.pdbx_seq_one_letter_code
_entity_poly.pdbx_strand_id
1 'polypeptide(L)' 'MFFGECSIAKCCYDKGYLHCGFCSDLPCTELQQAFDHPEHGDHGERLANLKNWAKGDETILRLRTFPKKV' A
#
# COMPACT_ATOMS: atom_id res chain seq x y z
N MET A 1 -20.99 1.70 -5.12
CA MET A 1 -20.81 0.33 -5.65
C MET A 1 -19.87 -0.41 -4.70
N PHE A 2 -20.22 -1.61 -4.27
CA PHE A 2 -19.38 -2.45 -3.40
C PHE A 2 -18.68 -3.51 -4.25
N PHE A 3 -17.36 -3.63 -4.12
CA PHE A 3 -16.52 -4.52 -4.95
C PHE A 3 -16.06 -5.78 -4.19
N GLY A 4 -16.69 -6.12 -3.06
CA GLY A 4 -16.30 -7.25 -2.23
C GLY A 4 -15.34 -6.88 -1.09
N GLU A 5 -14.91 -7.91 -0.35
CA GLU A 5 -13.94 -7.78 0.73
C GLU A 5 -12.51 -7.65 0.15
N CYS A 6 -11.75 -6.67 0.63
CA CYS A 6 -10.36 -6.51 0.26
C CYS A 6 -9.47 -7.42 1.13
N SER A 7 -8.84 -8.43 0.51
CA SER A 7 -7.95 -9.37 1.22
C SER A 7 -6.77 -8.68 1.92
N ILE A 8 -6.24 -7.60 1.34
CA ILE A 8 -5.14 -6.81 1.95
C ILE A 8 -5.64 -6.08 3.20
N ALA A 9 -6.83 -5.48 3.13
CA ALA A 9 -7.41 -4.82 4.29
C ALA A 9 -7.70 -5.83 5.40
N LYS A 10 -8.29 -6.99 5.06
CA LYS A 10 -8.51 -8.11 5.98
C LYS A 10 -7.21 -8.55 6.65
N CYS A 11 -6.15 -8.81 5.87
CA CYS A 11 -4.84 -9.19 6.39
C CYS A 11 -4.26 -8.15 7.36
N CYS A 12 -4.37 -6.86 7.05
CA CYS A 12 -3.93 -5.78 7.92
C CYS A 12 -4.69 -5.77 9.26
N TYR A 13 -6.01 -5.90 9.21
CA TYR A 13 -6.87 -5.93 10.39
C TYR A 13 -6.66 -7.18 11.25
N ASP A 14 -6.55 -8.35 10.63
CA ASP A 14 -6.33 -9.63 11.33
C ASP A 14 -4.96 -9.62 12.07
N LYS A 15 -3.97 -8.87 11.56
CA LYS A 15 -2.68 -8.62 12.24
C LYS A 15 -2.73 -7.50 13.29
N GLY A 16 -3.86 -6.81 13.46
CA GLY A 16 -4.02 -5.71 14.41
C GLY A 16 -3.32 -4.41 14.01
N TYR A 17 -2.98 -4.24 12.73
CA TYR A 17 -2.33 -3.03 12.24
C TYR A 17 -3.34 -2.00 11.76
N LEU A 18 -3.10 -0.71 12.08
CA LEU A 18 -3.87 0.41 11.53
C LEU A 18 -3.71 0.53 10.01
N HIS A 19 -2.51 0.26 9.52
CA HIS A 19 -2.17 0.23 8.11
C HIS A 19 -0.99 -0.70 7.87
N CYS A 20 -0.84 -1.19 6.63
CA CYS A 20 0.24 -2.13 6.26
C CYS A 20 1.65 -1.59 6.54
N GLY A 21 1.83 -0.28 6.72
CA GLY A 21 3.09 0.35 7.12
C GLY A 21 3.74 -0.25 8.39
N PHE A 22 2.94 -0.83 9.29
CA PHE A 22 3.43 -1.48 10.51
C PHE A 22 3.72 -2.97 10.35
N CYS A 23 3.51 -3.55 9.16
CA CYS A 23 3.86 -4.94 8.89
C CYS A 23 5.39 -5.11 8.88
N SER A 24 5.90 -6.09 9.63
CA SER A 24 7.33 -6.44 9.67
C SER A 24 7.89 -6.80 8.30
N ASP A 25 7.03 -7.32 7.41
CA ASP A 25 7.41 -7.86 6.10
C ASP A 25 7.23 -6.82 4.98
N LEU A 26 7.03 -5.53 5.27
CA LEU A 26 6.72 -4.50 4.27
C LEU A 26 7.91 -4.22 3.31
N PRO A 27 7.71 -4.24 1.96
CA PRO A 27 6.50 -4.68 1.26
C PRO A 27 6.37 -6.21 1.26
N CYS A 28 5.23 -6.73 1.73
CA CYS A 28 4.97 -8.15 1.63
C CYS A 28 4.49 -8.48 0.21
N THR A 29 4.57 -9.75 -0.17
CA THR A 29 4.27 -10.22 -1.53
C THR A 29 2.88 -9.79 -2.01
N GLU A 30 1.85 -9.93 -1.18
CA GLU A 30 0.47 -9.60 -1.51
C GLU A 30 0.30 -8.09 -1.78
N LEU A 31 0.95 -7.26 -0.96
CA LEU A 31 0.88 -5.82 -1.10
C LEU A 31 1.66 -5.35 -2.34
N GLN A 32 2.82 -5.95 -2.59
CA GLN A 32 3.62 -5.67 -3.77
C GLN A 32 2.84 -6.01 -5.05
N GLN A 33 2.18 -7.17 -5.08
CA GLN A 33 1.31 -7.57 -6.21
C GLN A 33 0.16 -6.57 -6.47
N ALA A 34 -0.46 -6.03 -5.41
CA ALA A 34 -1.50 -5.02 -5.58
C ALA A 34 -0.95 -3.69 -6.11
N PHE A 35 0.26 -3.29 -5.72
CA PHE A 35 0.92 -2.09 -6.23
C PHE A 35 1.42 -2.26 -7.66
N ASP A 36 1.78 -3.48 -8.07
CA ASP A 36 2.23 -3.79 -9.43
C ASP A 36 1.07 -4.14 -10.38
N HIS A 37 -0.19 -4.09 -9.93
CA HIS A 37 -1.33 -4.43 -10.77
C HIS A 37 -1.38 -3.51 -12.02
N PRO A 38 -1.47 -4.06 -13.25
CA PRO A 38 -1.28 -3.28 -14.47
C PRO A 38 -2.28 -2.12 -14.64
N GLU A 39 -3.52 -2.29 -14.16
CA GLU A 39 -4.57 -1.27 -14.28
C GLU A 39 -4.80 -0.44 -13.01
N HIS A 40 -4.39 -0.95 -11.85
CA HIS A 40 -4.84 -0.43 -10.54
C HIS A 40 -3.68 -0.13 -9.58
N GLY A 41 -2.49 -0.56 -9.96
CA GLY A 41 -1.25 -0.30 -9.29
C GLY A 41 -0.81 1.16 -9.39
N ASP A 42 0.33 1.41 -8.77
CA ASP A 42 1.02 2.69 -8.76
C ASP A 42 2.52 2.44 -8.89
N HIS A 43 3.31 3.48 -9.15
CA HIS A 43 4.75 3.34 -9.38
C HIS A 43 5.55 3.33 -8.06
N GLY A 44 4.91 2.89 -6.97
CA GLY A 44 5.47 2.77 -5.62
C GLY A 44 5.08 3.90 -4.68
N GLU A 45 4.20 4.83 -5.09
CA GLU A 45 3.73 5.92 -4.24
C GLU A 45 3.01 5.43 -2.99
N ARG A 46 2.17 4.38 -3.09
CA ARG A 46 1.47 3.85 -1.91
C ARG A 46 2.45 3.21 -0.94
N LEU A 47 3.47 2.51 -1.44
CA LEU A 47 4.52 1.96 -0.60
C LEU A 47 5.32 3.08 0.09
N ALA A 48 5.61 4.16 -0.61
CA ALA A 48 6.29 5.32 -0.03
C ALA A 48 5.44 5.96 1.09
N ASN A 49 4.15 6.18 0.86
CA ASN A 49 3.23 6.68 1.88
C ASN A 49 3.17 5.76 3.11
N LEU A 50 3.05 4.44 2.92
CA LEU A 50 3.03 3.49 4.04
C LEU A 50 4.33 3.55 4.87
N LYS A 51 5.48 3.72 4.23
CA LYS A 51 6.77 3.89 4.92
C LYS A 51 6.88 5.20 5.69
N ASN A 52 6.26 6.27 5.19
CA ASN A 52 6.21 7.56 5.87
C ASN A 52 5.28 7.50 7.10
N TRP A 53 4.07 6.97 6.92
CA TRP A 53 3.11 6.80 8.00
C TRP A 53 3.65 5.92 9.13
N ALA A 54 4.39 4.86 8.80
CA ALA A 54 5.05 4.01 9.79
C ALA A 54 6.06 4.77 10.68
N LYS A 55 6.57 5.92 10.21
CA LYS A 55 7.49 6.80 10.94
C LYS A 55 6.78 7.99 11.61
N GLY A 56 5.45 8.07 11.52
CA GLY A 56 4.66 9.20 12.01
C GLY A 56 4.67 10.43 11.09
N ASP A 57 5.16 10.31 9.86
CA ASP A 57 5.06 11.38 8.86
C ASP A 57 3.75 11.26 8.09
N GLU A 58 2.80 12.16 8.38
CA GLU A 58 1.47 12.19 7.78
C GLU A 58 1.43 12.88 6.40
N THR A 59 2.58 13.29 5.85
CA THR A 59 2.64 13.90 4.52
C THR A 59 2.20 12.90 3.45
N ILE A 60 1.19 13.29 2.66
CA ILE A 60 0.64 12.44 1.60
C ILE A 60 1.33 12.75 0.28
N LEU A 61 2.07 11.78 -0.25
CA LEU A 61 2.49 11.76 -1.64
C LEU A 61 1.27 11.49 -2.53
N ARG A 62 1.01 12.38 -3.48
CA ARG A 62 -0.07 12.20 -4.45
C ARG A 62 0.24 10.99 -5.35
N LEU A 63 -0.77 10.14 -5.54
CA LEU A 63 -0.65 8.97 -6.40
C LEU A 63 -0.55 9.37 -7.88
N ARG A 64 0.11 8.52 -8.67
CA ARG A 64 0.31 8.70 -10.13
C ARG A 64 1.11 9.95 -10.47
N THR A 65 2.08 10.28 -9.61
CA THR A 65 3.02 11.39 -9.83
C THR A 65 4.45 10.89 -10.05
N PHE A 66 4.76 9.66 -9.64
CA PHE A 66 6.04 9.06 -9.95
C PHE A 66 6.11 8.69 -11.44
N PRO A 67 7.31 8.75 -12.05
CA PRO A 67 7.47 8.31 -13.42
C PRO A 67 7.14 6.82 -13.55
N LYS A 68 6.51 6.44 -14.67
CA LYS A 68 6.35 5.04 -15.03
C LYS A 68 7.73 4.38 -15.07
N LYS A 69 7.90 3.29 -14.32
CA LYS A 69 9.08 2.43 -14.49
C LYS A 69 9.02 1.85 -15.90
N VAL A 70 10.05 2.16 -16.69
CA VAL A 70 10.19 1.74 -18.09
C VAL A 70 10.54 0.26 -18.16
#